data_AF-A0A356JXV2-F1
#
_entry.id   AF-A0A356JXV2-F1
#
_cell.length_a   1.000
_cell.length_b   1.000
_cell.length_c   1.000
_cell.angle_alpha   90.00
_cell.angle_beta   90.00
_cell.angle_gamma   90.00
#
_symmetry.space_group_name_H-M   'P 1'
#
loop_
_entity.id
_entity.type
_entity.pdbx_description
1 polymer ?
#
loop_
_entity_poly.entity_id
_entity_poly.type
_entity_poly.pdbx_seq_one_letter_code
_entity_poly.pdbx_strand_id
1 'polypeptide(L)'
;DALDCVQGNIIVFEAMIASARWNKEKMAASCEGGFANATDLAEYLVRKGVPFRTAHGISAKAVRMAIDAGLSKIEDLCVEEFKKCSPLIEDDVYEILSPEACVENRKTIGAPSSESTSVQIKALIAFCKKGLKK
;
A
#
# COMPACT_ATOMS: atom_id res chain seq x y z
N ASP A 1 27.47 -30.55 6.65
CA ASP A 1 27.58 -29.09 6.78
C ASP A 1 26.38 -28.35 6.20
N ALA A 2 26.27 -28.17 4.87
CA ALA A 2 25.14 -27.41 4.29
C ALA A 2 23.74 -27.96 4.65
N LEU A 3 23.57 -29.29 4.65
CA LEU A 3 22.31 -29.93 5.06
C LEU A 3 21.99 -29.68 6.53
N ASP A 4 22.96 -29.88 7.42
CA ASP A 4 22.82 -29.71 8.87
C ASP A 4 22.46 -28.26 9.23
N CYS A 5 23.10 -27.31 8.55
CA CYS A 5 22.83 -25.88 8.70
C CYS A 5 21.40 -25.50 8.30
N VAL A 6 20.93 -25.99 7.14
CA VAL A 6 19.56 -25.71 6.68
C VAL A 6 18.52 -26.32 7.62
N GLN A 7 18.73 -27.56 8.07
CA GLN A 7 17.80 -28.23 9.01
C GLN A 7 17.71 -27.48 10.34
N GLY A 8 18.86 -27.08 10.91
CA GLY A 8 18.89 -26.29 12.14
C GLY A 8 18.19 -24.93 11.98
N ASN A 9 18.47 -24.22 10.88
CA ASN A 9 17.91 -22.88 10.64
C ASN A 9 16.39 -22.89 10.43
N ILE A 10 15.84 -23.91 9.76
CA ILE A 10 14.38 -24.02 9.56
C ILE A 10 13.65 -24.10 10.90
N ILE A 11 14.15 -24.92 11.84
CA ILE A 11 13.55 -25.08 13.18
C ILE A 11 13.55 -23.73 13.91
N VAL A 12 14.67 -23.01 13.86
CA VAL A 12 14.81 -21.70 14.52
C VAL A 12 13.86 -20.67 13.90
N PHE A 13 13.79 -20.59 12.56
CA PHE A 13 12.92 -19.62 11.89
C PHE A 13 11.43 -19.92 12.07
N GLU A 14 11.03 -21.19 12.08
CA GLU A 14 9.66 -21.59 12.41
C GLU A 14 9.26 -21.06 13.79
N ALA A 15 10.07 -21.34 14.82
CA ALA A 15 9.82 -20.88 16.18
C ALA A 15 9.81 -19.35 16.28
N MET A 16 10.73 -18.67 15.57
CA MET A 16 10.82 -17.21 15.54
C MET A 16 9.55 -16.57 14.95
N ILE A 17 9.08 -17.05 13.80
CA ILE A 17 7.87 -16.50 13.16
C ILE A 17 6.61 -16.85 13.96
N ALA A 18 6.50 -18.07 14.48
CA ALA A 18 5.33 -18.51 15.26
C ALA A 18 5.17 -17.73 16.58
N SER A 19 6.29 -17.31 17.20
CA SER A 19 6.29 -16.54 18.44
C SER A 19 6.27 -15.03 18.23
N ALA A 20 6.42 -14.55 16.98
CA ALA A 20 6.44 -13.12 16.68
C ALA A 20 5.19 -12.38 17.20
N ARG A 21 5.40 -11.12 17.60
CA ARG A 21 4.33 -10.20 18.00
C ARG A 21 4.47 -8.92 17.20
N TRP A 22 3.41 -8.54 16.52
CA TRP A 22 3.37 -7.36 15.67
C TRP A 22 2.74 -6.20 16.44
N ASN A 23 3.47 -5.07 16.52
CA ASN A 23 2.91 -3.83 17.05
C ASN A 23 2.08 -3.15 15.94
N LYS A 24 0.79 -3.53 15.87
CA LYS A 24 -0.12 -3.06 14.82
C LYS A 24 -0.30 -1.55 14.82
N GLU A 25 -0.34 -0.92 16.00
CA GLU A 25 -0.48 0.53 16.14
C GLU A 25 0.73 1.26 15.55
N LYS A 26 1.95 0.83 15.90
CA LYS A 26 3.18 1.39 15.34
C LYS A 26 3.29 1.16 13.83
N MET A 27 2.85 0.00 13.35
CA MET A 27 2.82 -0.30 11.91
C MET A 27 1.83 0.61 11.18
N ALA A 28 0.60 0.77 11.69
CA ALA A 28 -0.39 1.66 11.10
C ALA A 28 0.09 3.11 11.09
N ALA A 29 0.62 3.61 12.22
CA ALA A 29 1.19 4.95 12.30
C ALA A 29 2.36 5.18 11.34
N SER A 30 3.12 4.14 10.98
CA SER A 30 4.21 4.26 10.00
C SER A 30 3.74 4.38 8.55
N CYS A 31 2.49 4.05 8.27
CA CYS A 31 1.85 4.25 6.97
C CYS A 31 1.25 5.64 6.82
N GLU A 32 1.21 6.43 7.90
CA GLU A 32 0.68 7.78 7.89
C GLU A 32 1.76 8.80 7.52
N GLY A 33 1.35 9.79 6.71
CA GLY A 33 2.22 10.87 6.28
C GLY A 33 3.30 10.45 5.28
N GLY A 34 4.24 11.36 5.00
CA GLY A 34 5.33 11.11 4.04
C GLY A 34 4.88 10.99 2.59
N PHE A 35 3.60 11.24 2.31
CA PHE A 35 3.01 11.35 0.98
C PHE A 35 3.11 10.09 0.11
N ALA A 36 3.17 8.89 0.72
CA ALA A 36 3.24 7.62 -0.02
C ALA A 36 2.01 7.41 -0.95
N ASN A 37 0.85 7.92 -0.55
CA ASN A 37 -0.42 7.92 -1.29
C ASN A 37 -0.49 8.95 -2.45
N ALA A 38 0.57 9.74 -2.69
CA ALA A 38 0.60 10.67 -3.83
C ALA A 38 0.50 9.95 -5.19
N THR A 39 0.98 8.70 -5.27
CA THR A 39 0.83 7.89 -6.47
C THR A 39 -0.64 7.54 -6.72
N ASP A 40 -1.42 7.27 -5.69
CA ASP A 40 -2.86 7.01 -5.78
C ASP A 40 -3.64 8.24 -6.27
N LEU A 41 -3.24 9.44 -5.86
CA LEU A 41 -3.80 10.69 -6.43
C LEU A 41 -3.51 10.80 -7.94
N ALA A 42 -2.31 10.42 -8.38
CA ALA A 42 -1.98 10.42 -9.81
C ALA A 42 -2.81 9.37 -10.58
N GLU A 43 -2.96 8.15 -10.03
CA GLU A 43 -3.80 7.11 -10.62
C GLU A 43 -5.28 7.53 -10.70
N TYR A 44 -5.79 8.19 -9.66
CA TYR A 44 -7.13 8.77 -9.64
C TYR A 44 -7.35 9.73 -10.82
N LEU A 45 -6.40 10.63 -11.08
CA LEU A 45 -6.47 11.56 -12.22
C LEU A 45 -6.35 10.85 -13.56
N VAL A 46 -5.51 9.81 -13.65
CA VAL A 46 -5.39 8.97 -14.86
C VAL A 46 -6.72 8.28 -15.16
N ARG A 47 -7.42 7.77 -14.14
CA ARG A 47 -8.77 7.18 -14.28
C ARG A 47 -9.81 8.20 -14.73
N LYS A 48 -9.62 9.48 -14.41
CA LYS A 48 -10.42 10.62 -14.92
C LYS A 48 -9.97 11.14 -16.29
N GLY A 49 -9.07 10.43 -16.98
CA GLY A 49 -8.64 10.72 -18.35
C GLY A 49 -7.45 11.67 -18.48
N VAL A 50 -6.81 12.05 -17.38
CA VAL A 50 -5.61 12.90 -17.42
C VAL A 50 -4.41 12.06 -17.91
N PRO A 51 -3.61 12.53 -18.90
CA PRO A 51 -2.39 11.84 -19.29
C PRO A 51 -1.43 11.64 -18.12
N PHE A 52 -0.82 10.46 -18.03
CA PHE A 52 0.01 10.03 -16.89
C PHE A 52 1.04 11.08 -16.43
N ARG A 53 1.80 11.66 -17.37
CA ARG A 53 2.81 12.69 -17.06
C ARG A 53 2.19 13.93 -16.39
N THR A 54 1.02 14.34 -16.87
CA THR A 54 0.28 15.49 -16.32
C THR A 54 -0.30 15.15 -14.96
N ALA A 55 -0.88 13.95 -14.79
CA ALA A 55 -1.41 13.47 -13.51
C ALA A 55 -0.34 13.44 -12.41
N HIS A 56 0.85 12.91 -12.71
CA HIS A 56 2.00 12.95 -11.79
C HIS A 56 2.45 14.38 -11.46
N GLY A 57 2.43 15.29 -12.44
CA GLY A 57 2.73 16.70 -12.21
C GLY A 57 1.73 17.38 -11.27
N ILE A 58 0.43 17.09 -11.42
CA ILE A 58 -0.63 17.60 -10.54
C ILE A 58 -0.47 17.03 -9.13
N SER A 59 -0.22 15.73 -9.00
CA SER A 59 0.01 15.09 -7.70
C SER A 59 1.23 15.68 -6.99
N ALA A 60 2.35 15.87 -7.69
CA ALA A 60 3.54 16.51 -7.14
C ALA A 60 3.28 17.96 -6.69
N LYS A 61 2.41 18.70 -7.40
CA LYS A 61 1.98 20.04 -7.00
C LYS A 61 1.17 20.00 -5.71
N ALA A 62 0.25 19.03 -5.56
CA ALA A 62 -0.53 18.86 -4.33
C ALA A 62 0.37 18.48 -3.13
N VAL A 63 1.32 17.55 -3.31
CA VAL A 63 2.32 17.23 -2.28
C VAL A 63 3.11 18.47 -1.85
N ARG A 64 3.59 19.25 -2.82
CA ARG A 64 4.31 20.51 -2.52
C ARG A 64 3.44 21.49 -1.75
N MET A 65 2.17 21.63 -2.13
CA MET A 65 1.22 22.49 -1.41
C MET A 65 1.02 22.05 0.04
N ALA A 66 0.90 20.74 0.29
CA ALA A 66 0.81 20.19 1.65
C ALA A 66 2.07 20.49 2.46
N ILE A 67 3.26 20.29 1.87
CA ILE A 67 4.55 20.60 2.51
C ILE A 67 4.65 22.09 2.85
N ASP A 68 4.33 22.96 1.90
CA ASP A 68 4.39 24.42 2.07
C ASP A 68 3.39 24.91 3.15
N ALA A 69 2.29 24.19 3.35
CA ALA A 69 1.31 24.42 4.42
C ALA A 69 1.69 23.79 5.77
N GLY A 70 2.82 23.08 5.87
CA GLY A 70 3.27 22.40 7.10
C GLY A 70 2.49 21.12 7.42
N LEU A 71 1.77 20.56 6.46
CA LEU A 71 1.01 19.32 6.60
C LEU A 71 1.92 18.11 6.38
N SER A 72 1.65 17.03 7.11
CA SER A 72 2.40 15.77 6.98
C SER A 72 1.74 14.76 6.04
N LYS A 73 0.44 14.96 5.77
CA LYS A 73 -0.43 14.11 4.95
C LYS A 73 -1.02 14.92 3.80
N ILE A 74 -1.25 14.28 2.65
CA ILE A 74 -1.83 14.98 1.49
C ILE A 74 -3.34 15.16 1.66
N GLU A 75 -3.99 14.20 2.32
CA GLU A 75 -5.42 14.20 2.65
C GLU A 75 -5.83 15.24 3.69
N ASP A 76 -4.86 15.92 4.32
CA ASP A 76 -5.15 17.07 5.20
C ASP A 76 -5.44 18.35 4.39
N LEU A 77 -5.14 18.38 3.08
CA LEU A 77 -5.57 19.47 2.20
C LEU A 77 -7.08 19.43 2.04
N CYS A 78 -7.74 20.59 2.07
CA CYS A 78 -9.16 20.67 1.76
C CYS A 78 -9.42 20.53 0.24
N VAL A 79 -10.65 20.18 -0.14
CA VAL A 79 -11.00 19.93 -1.56
C VAL A 79 -10.77 21.16 -2.43
N GLU A 80 -10.97 22.35 -1.88
CA GLU A 80 -10.70 23.62 -2.58
C GLU A 80 -9.21 23.80 -2.90
N GLU A 81 -8.31 23.32 -2.05
CA GLU A 81 -6.86 23.33 -2.30
C GLU A 81 -6.46 22.30 -3.36
N PHE A 82 -7.07 21.12 -3.32
CA PHE A 82 -6.93 20.15 -4.40
C PHE A 82 -7.42 20.70 -5.74
N LYS A 83 -8.54 21.43 -5.76
CA LYS A 83 -9.09 22.05 -6.98
C LYS A 83 -8.16 23.11 -7.58
N LYS A 84 -7.33 23.78 -6.77
CA LYS A 84 -6.24 24.65 -7.28
C LYS A 84 -5.14 23.87 -8.01
N CYS A 85 -5.02 22.56 -7.78
CA CYS A 85 -4.12 21.68 -8.50
C CYS A 85 -4.77 21.13 -9.77
N SER A 86 -6.03 20.71 -9.71
CA SER A 86 -6.83 20.29 -10.87
C SER A 86 -8.32 20.36 -10.56
N PRO A 87 -9.17 20.92 -11.44
CA PRO A 87 -10.61 20.98 -11.26
C PRO A 87 -11.29 19.60 -11.37
N LEU A 88 -10.55 18.54 -11.71
CA LEU A 88 -11.06 17.17 -11.76
C LEU A 88 -11.01 16.46 -10.40
N ILE A 89 -10.37 17.07 -9.40
CA ILE A 89 -10.31 16.55 -8.04
C ILE A 89 -11.54 17.02 -7.28
N GLU A 90 -12.31 16.05 -6.78
CA GLU A 90 -13.55 16.24 -6.03
C GLU A 90 -13.46 15.54 -4.67
N ASP A 91 -14.51 15.62 -3.85
CA ASP A 91 -14.54 15.01 -2.51
C ASP A 91 -14.32 13.48 -2.51
N ASP A 92 -14.56 12.82 -3.65
CA ASP A 92 -14.26 11.40 -3.87
C ASP A 92 -12.76 11.06 -3.72
N VAL A 93 -11.87 12.06 -3.72
CA VAL A 93 -10.43 11.88 -3.51
C VAL A 93 -10.09 11.33 -2.12
N TYR A 94 -10.87 11.68 -1.10
CA TYR A 94 -10.59 11.23 0.26
C TYR A 94 -10.85 9.74 0.45
N GLU A 95 -11.72 9.15 -0.37
CA GLU A 95 -12.01 7.71 -0.36
C GLU A 95 -10.80 6.88 -0.81
N ILE A 96 -9.89 7.45 -1.61
CA ILE A 96 -8.75 6.71 -2.18
C ILE A 96 -7.42 6.96 -1.47
N LEU A 97 -7.33 8.01 -0.63
CA LEU A 97 -6.07 8.43 -0.03
C LEU A 97 -5.73 7.73 1.29
N SER A 98 -6.67 7.04 1.94
CA SER A 98 -6.37 6.26 3.15
C SER A 98 -5.38 5.12 2.84
N PRO A 99 -4.48 4.76 3.78
CA PRO A 99 -3.59 3.61 3.62
C PRO A 99 -4.34 2.32 3.26
N GLU A 100 -5.49 2.09 3.88
CA GLU A 100 -6.36 0.94 3.62
C GLU A 100 -6.89 0.95 2.19
N ALA A 101 -7.41 2.08 1.71
CA ALA A 101 -7.90 2.20 0.34
C ALA A 101 -6.78 2.02 -0.69
N CYS A 102 -5.59 2.56 -0.43
CA CYS A 102 -4.42 2.38 -1.29
C CYS A 102 -4.08 0.89 -1.46
N VAL A 103 -4.13 0.10 -0.38
CA VAL A 103 -3.89 -1.36 -0.43
C VAL A 103 -5.03 -2.09 -1.15
N GLU A 104 -6.28 -1.81 -0.81
CA GLU A 104 -7.44 -2.52 -1.35
C GLU A 104 -7.70 -2.21 -2.84
N ASN A 105 -7.25 -1.06 -3.34
CA ASN A 105 -7.33 -0.72 -4.76
C ASN A 105 -6.36 -1.53 -5.63
N ARG A 106 -5.33 -2.14 -5.05
CA ARG A 106 -4.39 -3.00 -5.77
C ARG A 106 -4.93 -4.42 -5.87
N LYS A 107 -5.71 -4.68 -6.93
CA LYS A 107 -6.43 -5.96 -7.13
C LYS A 107 -5.84 -6.89 -8.20
N THR A 108 -4.69 -6.53 -8.79
CA THR A 108 -4.03 -7.41 -9.76
C THR A 108 -3.50 -8.68 -9.09
N ILE A 109 -3.23 -9.72 -9.88
CA ILE A 109 -2.64 -10.96 -9.37
C ILE A 109 -1.31 -10.64 -8.66
N GLY A 110 -1.18 -11.07 -7.40
CA GLY A 110 0.01 -10.84 -6.58
C GLY A 110 0.07 -9.47 -5.88
N ALA A 111 -0.95 -8.65 -6.01
CA ALA A 111 -1.08 -7.38 -5.30
C ALA A 111 -1.41 -7.55 -3.80
N PRO A 112 -1.26 -6.51 -2.96
CA PRO A 112 -1.41 -6.63 -1.51
C PRO A 112 -2.86 -6.57 -0.99
N SER A 113 -3.88 -6.41 -1.84
CA SER A 113 -5.27 -6.36 -1.34
C SER A 113 -5.64 -7.61 -0.54
N SER A 114 -6.62 -7.47 0.35
CA SER A 114 -7.10 -8.60 1.17
C SER A 114 -7.56 -9.77 0.31
N GLU A 115 -8.21 -9.49 -0.82
CA GLU A 115 -8.64 -10.50 -1.79
C GLU A 115 -7.44 -11.24 -2.40
N SER A 116 -6.47 -10.51 -2.96
CA SER A 116 -5.31 -11.09 -3.65
C SER A 116 -4.41 -11.86 -2.69
N THR A 117 -4.17 -11.32 -1.49
CA THR A 117 -3.44 -11.99 -0.42
C THR A 117 -4.16 -13.28 0.02
N SER A 118 -5.48 -13.27 0.13
CA SER A 118 -6.26 -14.48 0.48
C SER A 118 -6.15 -15.56 -0.58
N VAL A 119 -6.15 -15.20 -1.88
CA VAL A 119 -5.91 -16.14 -2.98
C VAL A 119 -4.51 -16.75 -2.87
N GLN A 120 -3.50 -15.92 -2.60
CA GLN A 120 -2.11 -16.38 -2.46
C GLN A 120 -1.93 -17.33 -1.26
N ILE A 121 -2.52 -17.01 -0.11
CA ILE A 121 -2.49 -17.88 1.09
C ILE A 121 -3.09 -19.26 0.77
N LYS A 122 -4.26 -19.30 0.10
CA LYS A 122 -4.89 -20.57 -0.29
C LYS A 122 -4.00 -21.38 -1.23
N ALA A 123 -3.37 -20.74 -2.21
CA ALA A 123 -2.46 -21.38 -3.15
C ALA A 123 -1.22 -21.97 -2.44
N LEU A 124 -0.60 -21.22 -1.52
CA LEU A 124 0.56 -21.66 -0.75
C LEU A 124 0.22 -22.83 0.17
N ILE A 125 -0.93 -22.79 0.86
CA ILE A 125 -1.40 -23.91 1.68
C ILE A 125 -1.60 -25.17 0.82
N ALA A 126 -2.19 -25.04 -0.37
CA ALA A 126 -2.39 -26.17 -1.28
C ALA A 126 -1.05 -26.73 -1.79
N PHE A 127 -0.08 -25.86 -2.08
CA PHE A 127 1.27 -26.25 -2.48
C PHE A 127 1.98 -27.05 -1.38
N CYS A 128 2.01 -26.55 -0.15
CA CYS A 128 2.63 -27.23 0.99
C CYS A 128 1.99 -28.61 1.23
N LYS A 129 0.66 -28.71 1.15
CA LYS A 129 -0.05 -30.00 1.30
C LYS A 129 0.29 -31.03 0.24
N LYS A 130 0.60 -30.61 -1.00
CA LYS A 130 1.04 -31.53 -2.06
C LYS A 130 2.46 -32.01 -1.84
N GLY A 131 3.35 -31.13 -1.35
CA GLY A 131 4.73 -31.45 -1.05
C GLY A 131 4.90 -32.44 0.11
N LEU A 132 4.09 -32.31 1.17
CA LEU A 132 4.11 -33.17 2.36
C LEU A 132 3.52 -34.58 2.16
N LYS A 133 2.89 -34.85 1.01
CA LYS A 133 2.32 -36.17 0.66
C LYS A 133 3.30 -37.08 -0.10
N LYS A 134 4.52 -36.60 -0.36
CA LYS A 134 5.63 -37.39 -0.87
C LYS A 134 6.57 -37.74 0.28
#